data_AF-A0A258F9L5-F1
#
_entry.id   AF-A0A258F9L5-F1
#
_cell.length_a   1.000
_cell.length_b   1.000
_cell.length_c   1.000
_cell.angle_alpha   90.00
_cell.angle_beta   90.00
_cell.angle_gamma   90.00
#
_symmetry.space_group_name_H-M   'P 1'
#
loop_
_entity.id
_entity.type
_entity.pdbx_description
1 polymer ?
#
loop_
_entity_poly.entity_id
_entity_poly.type
_entity_poly.pdbx_seq_one_letter_code
_entity_poly.pdbx_strand_id
1 'polypeptide(L)'
;MADLTGQVVAAFSRRFIVATADGLLPCQVKGRHLRVVCGDQVEIQRDGDNGVIKSVLPRTSLLYRSDAFKTKAIAANVTQLAVVVAPRPSFSMELVQRC
;
A
#
# COMPACT_ATOMS: atom_id res chain seq x y z
N MET A 1 -13.43 13.44 18.48
CA MET A 1 -13.55 12.28 17.58
C MET A 1 -12.19 11.63 17.55
N ALA A 2 -12.08 10.37 17.96
CA ALA A 2 -10.80 9.68 18.05
C ALA A 2 -10.27 9.42 16.63
N ASP A 3 -9.07 9.93 16.34
CA ASP A 3 -8.36 9.57 15.11
C ASP A 3 -7.86 8.13 15.27
N LEU A 4 -8.32 7.25 14.40
CA LEU A 4 -7.99 5.84 14.40
C LEU A 4 -6.80 5.61 13.46
N THR A 5 -5.82 4.83 13.89
CA THR A 5 -4.71 4.42 13.03
C THR A 5 -4.92 3.02 12.49
N GLY A 6 -4.34 2.75 11.33
CA GLY A 6 -4.33 1.42 10.74
C GLY A 6 -3.42 1.30 9.54
N GLN A 7 -3.29 0.08 9.05
CA GLN A 7 -2.44 -0.26 7.91
C GLN A 7 -3.27 -0.54 6.65
N VAL A 8 -2.90 0.06 5.53
CA VAL A 8 -3.56 -0.21 4.25
C VAL A 8 -3.19 -1.60 3.76
N VAL A 9 -4.18 -2.49 3.64
CA VAL A 9 -3.98 -3.89 3.21
C VAL A 9 -4.46 -4.15 1.77
N ALA A 10 -5.36 -3.31 1.25
CA ALA A 10 -5.79 -3.38 -0.14
C ALA A 10 -6.05 -1.97 -0.70
N ALA A 11 -5.75 -1.78 -2.00
CA ALA A 11 -5.92 -0.53 -2.71
C ALA A 11 -6.66 -0.73 -4.04
N PHE A 12 -7.83 -0.10 -4.17
CA PHE A 12 -8.72 -0.11 -5.33
C PHE A 12 -8.91 1.32 -5.84
N SER A 13 -7.85 1.90 -6.43
CA SER A 13 -7.80 3.28 -6.91
C SER A 13 -8.02 4.33 -5.81
N ARG A 14 -9.27 4.69 -5.49
CA ARG A 14 -9.61 5.67 -4.43
C ARG A 14 -10.26 5.03 -3.20
N ARG A 15 -10.54 3.74 -3.26
CA ARG A 15 -11.07 2.94 -2.16
C ARG A 15 -9.96 2.05 -1.62
N PHE A 16 -9.91 1.90 -0.31
CA PHE A 16 -8.88 1.16 0.39
C PHE A 16 -9.53 0.26 1.42
N ILE A 17 -8.85 -0.80 1.81
CA ILE A 17 -9.18 -1.55 3.02
C ILE A 17 -8.05 -1.30 3.99
N VAL A 18 -8.40 -0.83 5.18
CA VAL A 18 -7.45 -0.55 6.25
C VAL A 18 -7.67 -1.52 7.38
N ALA A 19 -6.63 -2.24 7.77
CA ALA A 19 -6.61 -3.07 8.97
C ALA A 19 -6.40 -2.16 10.17
N THR A 20 -7.38 -2.15 11.06
CA THR A 20 -7.40 -1.39 12.31
C THR A 20 -7.42 -2.37 13.48
N ALA A 21 -7.29 -1.87 14.72
CA ALA A 21 -7.40 -2.71 15.92
C ALA A 21 -8.77 -3.45 16.01
N ASP A 22 -9.83 -2.85 15.47
CA ASP A 22 -11.19 -3.41 15.50
C ASP A 22 -11.49 -4.32 14.28
N GLY A 23 -10.54 -4.50 13.38
CA GLY A 23 -10.71 -5.27 12.14
C GLY A 23 -10.57 -4.45 10.87
N LEU A 24 -11.11 -4.96 9.77
CA LEU A 24 -10.99 -4.36 8.44
C LEU A 24 -12.04 -3.27 8.22
N LEU A 25 -11.59 -2.10 7.79
CA LEU A 25 -12.45 -0.95 7.53
C LEU A 25 -12.31 -0.48 6.07
N PRO A 26 -13.40 -0.46 5.29
CA PRO A 26 -13.42 0.17 3.98
C PRO A 26 -13.20 1.68 4.11
N CYS A 27 -12.21 2.21 3.41
CA CYS A 27 -11.82 3.60 3.53
C CYS A 27 -11.71 4.32 2.18
N GLN A 28 -11.84 5.65 2.18
CA GLN A 28 -11.60 6.50 1.02
C GLN A 28 -10.67 7.66 1.37
N VAL A 29 -9.95 8.19 0.39
CA VAL A 29 -9.08 9.36 0.58
C VAL A 29 -9.83 10.68 0.41
N LYS A 30 -9.67 11.59 1.39
CA LYS A 30 -10.14 12.97 1.26
C LYS A 30 -9.12 13.79 0.47
N GLY A 31 -9.43 14.09 -0.78
CA GLY A 31 -8.60 14.93 -1.67
C GLY A 31 -7.81 14.17 -2.73
N ARG A 32 -7.29 14.89 -3.74
CA ARG A 32 -6.63 14.28 -4.93
C ARG A 32 -5.12 14.04 -4.76
N HIS A 33 -4.49 14.62 -3.74
CA HIS A 33 -3.02 14.63 -3.61
C HIS A 33 -2.44 13.49 -2.78
N LEU A 34 -3.26 12.81 -1.96
CA LEU A 34 -2.81 11.70 -1.12
C LEU A 34 -2.51 10.47 -1.98
N ARG A 35 -1.22 10.14 -2.09
CA ARG A 35 -0.73 8.92 -2.74
C ARG A 35 -0.60 7.82 -1.70
N VAL A 36 -1.66 7.04 -1.55
CA VAL A 36 -1.74 5.90 -0.63
C VAL A 36 -1.45 4.60 -1.39
N VAL A 37 -0.65 3.73 -0.80
CA VAL A 37 -0.30 2.39 -1.31
C VAL A 37 -0.45 1.34 -0.22
N CYS A 38 -0.46 0.06 -0.59
CA CYS A 38 -0.47 -1.02 0.40
C CYS A 38 0.77 -0.94 1.30
N GLY A 39 0.58 -1.23 2.59
CA GLY A 39 1.62 -1.15 3.62
C GLY A 39 1.77 0.24 4.27
N ASP A 40 1.13 1.29 3.74
CA ASP A 40 1.06 2.59 4.41
C ASP A 40 0.37 2.48 5.78
N GLN A 41 0.93 3.16 6.77
CA GLN A 41 0.27 3.45 8.03
C GLN A 41 -0.50 4.77 7.86
N VAL A 42 -1.76 4.81 8.25
CA VAL A 42 -2.65 5.95 7.96
C VAL A 42 -3.46 6.36 9.19
N GLU A 43 -3.77 7.65 9.26
CA GLU A 43 -4.80 8.16 10.17
C GLU A 43 -6.14 8.22 9.45
N ILE A 44 -7.15 7.72 10.14
CA ILE A 44 -8.50 7.53 9.62
C ILE A 44 -9.47 8.23 10.55
N GLN A 45 -10.43 8.91 9.96
CA GLN A 45 -11.64 9.31 10.66
C GLN A 45 -12.75 8.33 10.32
N ARG A 46 -13.31 7.69 11.35
CA ARG A 46 -14.43 6.75 11.19
C ARG A 46 -15.72 7.50 10.85
N ASP A 47 -16.50 6.94 9.94
CA ASP A 47 -17.79 7.43 9.47
C ASP A 47 -18.75 6.24 9.29
N GLY A 48 -19.41 5.86 10.39
CA GLY A 48 -20.20 4.64 10.49
C GLY A 48 -19.35 3.39 10.24
N ASP A 49 -19.75 2.59 9.25
CA ASP A 49 -19.06 1.37 8.82
C ASP A 49 -17.93 1.63 7.81
N ASN A 50 -17.64 2.90 7.50
CA ASN A 50 -16.57 3.31 6.61
C ASN A 50 -15.56 4.21 7.32
N GLY A 51 -14.46 4.49 6.65
CA GLY A 51 -13.45 5.44 7.10
C GLY A 51 -13.01 6.42 6.02
N VAL A 52 -12.48 7.54 6.45
CA VAL A 52 -11.85 8.53 5.58
C VAL A 52 -10.39 8.67 5.99
N ILE A 53 -9.48 8.33 5.07
CA ILE A 53 -8.04 8.51 5.26
C ILE A 53 -7.75 10.01 5.22
N LYS A 54 -7.24 10.53 6.33
CA LYS A 54 -6.83 11.93 6.50
C LYS A 54 -5.39 12.16 6.11
N SER A 55 -4.50 11.27 6.55
CA SER A 55 -3.06 11.42 6.39
C SER A 55 -2.39 10.06 6.24
N VAL A 56 -1.19 10.07 5.67
CA VAL A 56 -0.27 8.93 5.63
C VAL A 56 0.85 9.24 6.60
N LEU A 57 1.10 8.33 7.54
CA LEU A 57 2.18 8.43 8.51
C LEU A 57 3.55 8.24 7.83
N PRO A 58 4.65 8.68 8.45
CA PRO A 58 5.99 8.57 7.85
C PRO A 58 6.34 7.15 7.42
N ARG A 59 6.88 7.04 6.20
CA ARG A 59 7.29 5.77 5.61
C ARG A 59 8.72 5.42 5.98
N THR A 60 8.97 4.16 6.30
CA THR A 60 10.32 3.62 6.50
C THR A 60 10.94 3.14 5.18
N SER A 61 10.10 2.71 4.23
CA SER A 61 10.53 2.30 2.89
C SER A 61 9.42 2.55 1.86
N LEU A 62 9.79 2.58 0.58
CA LEU A 62 8.86 2.79 -0.53
C LEU A 62 9.32 2.02 -1.76
N LEU A 63 8.46 1.12 -2.25
CA LEU A 63 8.70 0.32 -3.44
C LEU A 63 8.04 0.99 -4.65
N TYR A 64 8.86 1.27 -5.65
CA TYR A 64 8.43 1.88 -6.91
C TYR A 64 8.45 0.86 -8.04
N ARG A 65 7.45 0.94 -8.90
CA ARG A 65 7.50 0.37 -10.25
C ARG A 65 7.84 1.49 -11.22
N SER A 66 8.88 1.30 -12.01
CA SER A 66 9.20 2.16 -13.15
C SER A 66 8.86 1.43 -14.45
N ASP A 67 8.19 2.12 -15.36
CA ASP A 67 8.12 1.75 -16.77
C ASP A 67 8.83 2.80 -17.63
N ALA A 68 8.82 2.62 -18.95
CA ALA A 68 9.48 3.53 -19.89
C ALA A 68 8.96 4.98 -19.84
N PHE A 69 7.83 5.24 -19.18
CA PHE A 69 7.13 6.52 -19.20
C PHE A 69 6.90 7.11 -17.80
N LYS A 70 6.77 6.28 -16.75
CA LYS A 70 6.36 6.71 -15.41
C LYS A 70 6.94 5.84 -14.30
N THR A 71 7.22 6.49 -13.18
CA THR A 71 7.50 5.84 -11.90
C THR A 71 6.29 5.97 -10.98
N LYS A 72 5.79 4.86 -10.44
CA LYS A 72 4.63 4.81 -9.54
C LYS A 72 4.95 4.00 -8.30
N ALA A 73 4.69 4.55 -7.12
CA ALA A 73 4.76 3.80 -5.87
C ALA A 73 3.69 2.69 -5.86
N ILE A 74 4.07 1.49 -5.44
CA ILE A 74 3.18 0.32 -5.40
C ILE A 74 3.03 -0.30 -4.01
N ALA A 75 4.01 -0.13 -3.12
CA ALA A 75 3.94 -0.56 -1.72
C ALA A 75 4.85 0.30 -0.83
N ALA A 76 4.54 0.39 0.46
CA ALA A 76 5.33 1.12 1.45
C ALA A 76 5.61 0.25 2.68
N ASN A 77 6.65 0.60 3.44
CA ASN A 77 7.04 -0.06 4.70
C ASN A 77 7.33 -1.57 4.54
N VAL A 78 7.73 -1.99 3.34
CA VAL A 78 8.20 -3.34 3.05
C VAL A 78 9.65 -3.45 3.53
N THR A 79 9.94 -4.44 4.36
CA THR A 79 11.28 -4.69 4.91
C THR A 79 12.01 -5.85 4.22
N GLN A 80 11.27 -6.70 3.51
CA GLN A 80 11.81 -7.87 2.83
C GLN A 80 11.13 -8.06 1.48
N LEU A 81 11.94 -8.36 0.46
CA LEU A 81 11.49 -8.77 -0.86
C LEU A 81 11.84 -10.24 -1.05
N ALA A 82 10.90 -11.02 -1.58
CA ALA A 82 11.11 -12.42 -1.93
C ALA A 82 10.93 -12.58 -3.44
N VAL A 83 11.99 -13.00 -4.12
CA VAL A 83 11.95 -13.33 -5.55
C VAL A 83 11.64 -14.82 -5.67
N VAL A 84 10.45 -15.13 -6.19
CA VAL A 84 9.99 -16.52 -6.35
C VAL A 84 10.19 -16.95 -7.80
N VAL A 85 10.93 -18.03 -7.99
CA VAL A 85 11.14 -18.68 -9.30
C VAL A 85 10.67 -20.12 -9.26
N ALA A 86 10.37 -20.68 -10.44
CA ALA A 86 9.99 -22.07 -10.60
C ALA A 86 10.86 -22.74 -11.68
N PRO A 87 11.07 -24.06 -11.62
CA PRO A 87 11.84 -24.78 -12.65
C PRO A 87 11.09 -24.87 -13.98
N ARG A 88 9.75 -24.79 -13.98
CA ARG A 88 8.92 -24.73 -15.19
C ARG A 88 7.86 -23.64 -15.09
N PRO A 89 7.72 -22.77 -16.10
CA PRO A 89 8.67 -22.56 -17.21
C PRO A 89 10.07 -22.18 -16.69
N SER A 90 11.14 -22.40 -17.48
CA SER A 90 12.50 -22.05 -17.06
C SER A 90 12.59 -20.55 -16.75
N PHE A 91 13.26 -20.17 -15.66
CA PHE A 91 13.44 -18.78 -15.28
C PHE A 91 14.71 -18.17 -15.90
N SER A 92 14.73 -16.84 -16.01
CA SER A 92 15.92 -16.09 -16.44
C SER A 92 16.73 -15.66 -15.21
N MET A 93 18.02 -16.04 -15.16
CA MET A 93 18.91 -15.60 -14.08
C MET A 93 19.13 -14.08 -14.10
N GLU A 94 19.15 -13.48 -15.29
CA GLU A 94 19.28 -12.04 -15.44
C GLU A 94 18.10 -11.31 -14.78
N LEU A 95 16.88 -11.85 -14.89
CA LEU A 95 15.69 -11.25 -14.25
C LEU A 95 15.81 -11.28 -12.73
N VAL A 96 16.28 -12.41 -12.15
CA VAL A 96 16.45 -12.57 -10.70
C VAL A 96 17.48 -11.58 -10.14
N GLN A 97 18.55 -11.30 -10.89
CA GLN A 97 19.63 -10.41 -10.48
C GLN A 97 19.29 -8.91 -10.59
N ARG A 98 18.19 -8.56 -11.27
CA ARG A 98 17.75 -7.17 -11.50
C ARG A 98 16.58 -6.74 -10.60
N CYS A 99 16.09 -7.63 -9.74
CA CYS A 99 15.01 -7.36 -8.78
C CYS A 99 15.47 -6.51 -7.58
#